data_AF-A0A6P0B8U8-F1
#
_entry.id   AF-A0A6P0B8U8-F1
#
_cell.length_a   1.000
_cell.length_b   1.000
_cell.length_c   1.000
_cell.angle_alpha   90.00
_cell.angle_beta   90.00
_cell.angle_gamma   90.00
#
_symmetry.space_group_name_H-M   'P 1'
#
loop_
_entity.id
_entity.type
_entity.pdbx_description
1 polymer ?
#
loop_
_entity_poly.entity_id
_entity_poly.type
_entity_poly.pdbx_seq_one_letter_code
_entity_poly.pdbx_strand_id
1 'polypeptide(L)'
;MRAILAAAMLLAASSAQADFFNGNDIHKYCKTDINLVTAYVAGWMDSHMFDDNLVAMAELTAPDEATKKHVRTYAKEIRSNICFPDDVTFTQTIDVICKYLDDNPAKRHFSMTGQFLAAYSAAWPCAPK
;
A
#
# COMPACT_ATOMS: atom_id res chain seq x y z
N MET A 1 -39.00 3.28 -20.98
CA MET A 1 -37.64 3.46 -21.56
C MET A 1 -36.70 4.31 -20.70
N ARG A 2 -37.12 5.45 -20.12
CA ARG A 2 -36.22 6.28 -19.27
C ARG A 2 -35.64 5.56 -18.04
N ALA A 3 -36.43 4.72 -17.37
CA ALA A 3 -35.96 3.95 -16.21
C ALA A 3 -34.93 2.85 -16.56
N ILE A 4 -35.01 2.30 -17.78
CA ILE A 4 -34.08 1.24 -18.24
C ILE A 4 -32.69 1.84 -18.54
N LEU A 5 -32.65 3.07 -19.07
CA LEU A 5 -31.40 3.80 -19.31
C LEU A 5 -30.67 4.15 -17.99
N ALA A 6 -31.41 4.46 -16.92
CA ALA A 6 -30.81 4.73 -15.61
C ALA A 6 -30.20 3.49 -14.95
N ALA A 7 -30.84 2.32 -15.10
CA ALA A 7 -30.33 1.06 -14.57
C ALA A 7 -29.05 0.56 -15.30
N ALA A 8 -28.94 0.84 -16.61
CA ALA A 8 -27.75 0.48 -17.39
C ALA A 8 -26.50 1.29 -17.00
N MET A 9 -26.65 2.55 -16.57
CA MET A 9 -25.53 3.37 -16.11
C MET A 9 -24.97 2.95 -14.75
N LEU A 10 -25.77 2.32 -13.88
CA LEU A 10 -25.32 1.80 -12.59
C LEU A 10 -24.45 0.53 -12.72
N LEU A 11 -24.63 -0.24 -13.80
CA LEU A 11 -23.82 -1.44 -14.09
C LEU A 11 -22.47 -1.12 -14.75
N ALA A 12 -22.29 0.12 -15.21
CA ALA A 12 -21.05 0.62 -15.80
C ALA A 12 -20.17 1.36 -14.77
N ALA A 13 -20.44 1.21 -13.47
CA ALA A 13 -19.55 1.67 -12.41
C ALA A 13 -18.27 0.82 -12.42
N SER A 14 -17.36 1.08 -13.35
CA SER A 14 -15.98 0.64 -13.26
C SER A 14 -15.48 1.06 -11.90
N SER A 15 -15.03 0.10 -11.09
CA SER A 15 -14.32 0.39 -9.85
C SER A 15 -13.16 1.32 -10.21
N ALA A 16 -13.24 2.59 -9.82
CA ALA A 16 -12.17 3.54 -10.02
C ALA A 16 -10.97 3.09 -9.16
N GLN A 17 -10.15 2.18 -9.70
CA GLN A 17 -8.87 1.83 -9.13
C GLN A 17 -7.86 2.83 -9.64
N ALA A 18 -7.49 3.77 -8.76
CA ALA A 18 -6.60 4.88 -9.06
C ALA A 18 -5.10 4.50 -9.07
N ASP A 19 -4.76 3.20 -9.00
CA ASP A 19 -3.39 2.72 -9.06
C ASP A 19 -2.99 2.40 -10.51
N PHE A 20 -1.71 2.60 -10.86
CA PHE A 20 -1.17 2.23 -12.18
C PHE A 20 -1.28 0.72 -12.48
N PHE A 21 -1.15 -0.12 -11.45
CA PHE A 21 -1.25 -1.57 -11.52
C PHE A 21 -2.07 -2.08 -10.33
N ASN A 22 -2.86 -3.13 -10.54
CA ASN A 22 -3.45 -3.89 -9.43
C ASN A 22 -2.56 -5.09 -9.07
N GLY A 23 -2.95 -5.86 -8.05
CA GLY A 23 -2.21 -7.05 -7.64
C GLY A 23 -2.16 -8.19 -8.66
N ASN A 24 -3.09 -8.29 -9.62
CA ASN A 24 -2.97 -9.26 -10.72
C ASN A 24 -1.87 -8.85 -11.70
N ASP A 25 -1.78 -7.55 -12.00
CA ASP A 25 -0.73 -7.02 -12.89
C ASP A 25 0.65 -7.26 -12.28
N ILE A 26 0.86 -6.85 -11.03
CA ILE A 26 2.13 -7.07 -10.33
C ILE A 26 2.44 -8.56 -10.16
N HIS A 27 1.45 -9.41 -9.85
CA HIS A 27 1.66 -10.86 -9.77
C HIS A 27 2.13 -11.47 -11.10
N LYS A 28 1.58 -11.00 -12.23
CA LYS A 28 2.06 -11.38 -13.56
C LYS A 28 3.54 -10.96 -13.72
N TYR A 29 3.88 -9.72 -13.38
CA TYR A 29 5.24 -9.20 -13.52
C TYR A 29 6.24 -9.87 -12.59
N CYS A 30 5.82 -10.35 -11.40
CA CYS A 30 6.66 -11.20 -10.54
C CYS A 30 7.19 -12.44 -11.29
N LYS A 31 6.51 -12.89 -12.35
CA LYS A 31 6.88 -14.07 -13.14
C LYS A 31 7.48 -13.72 -14.51
N THR A 32 7.24 -12.52 -15.03
CA THR A 32 7.58 -12.16 -16.41
C THR A 32 8.52 -10.97 -16.56
N ASP A 33 8.53 -10.05 -15.59
CA ASP A 33 9.33 -8.82 -15.64
C ASP A 33 9.64 -8.34 -14.21
N ILE A 34 10.64 -8.97 -13.60
CA ILE A 34 11.04 -8.64 -12.23
C ILE A 34 11.61 -7.22 -12.11
N ASN A 35 12.13 -6.64 -13.20
CA ASN A 35 12.66 -5.27 -13.19
C ASN A 35 11.53 -4.25 -13.01
N LEU A 36 10.38 -4.47 -13.65
CA LEU A 36 9.20 -3.63 -13.43
C LEU A 36 8.70 -3.75 -11.99
N VAL A 37 8.64 -4.94 -11.41
CA VAL A 37 8.29 -5.13 -9.99
C VAL A 37 9.28 -4.40 -9.09
N THR A 38 10.57 -4.57 -9.35
CA THR A 38 11.66 -3.91 -8.63
C THR A 38 11.46 -2.40 -8.62
N ALA A 39 11.25 -1.77 -9.78
CA ALA A 39 11.02 -0.32 -9.86
C ALA A 39 9.73 0.12 -9.14
N TYR A 40 8.66 -0.68 -9.24
CA TYR A 40 7.38 -0.36 -8.60
C TYR A 40 7.46 -0.45 -7.07
N VAL A 41 8.14 -1.47 -6.54
CA VAL A 41 8.40 -1.64 -5.10
C VAL A 41 9.29 -0.52 -4.59
N ALA A 42 10.36 -0.17 -5.31
CA ALA A 42 11.24 0.95 -4.94
C ALA A 42 10.46 2.26 -4.81
N GLY A 43 9.63 2.59 -5.81
CA GLY A 43 8.84 3.82 -5.77
C GLY A 43 7.84 3.87 -4.60
N TRP A 44 7.19 2.75 -4.29
CA TRP A 44 6.32 2.68 -3.12
C TRP A 44 7.10 2.83 -1.80
N MET A 45 8.24 2.16 -1.68
CA MET A 45 9.07 2.23 -0.47
C MET A 45 9.60 3.65 -0.23
N ASP A 46 10.12 4.30 -1.27
CA ASP A 46 10.61 5.68 -1.18
C ASP A 46 9.49 6.64 -0.78
N SER A 47 8.29 6.49 -1.37
CA SER A 47 7.12 7.30 -1.02
C SER A 47 6.68 7.06 0.43
N HIS A 48 6.60 5.80 0.85
CA HIS A 48 6.18 5.43 2.19
C HIS A 48 7.17 5.91 3.26
N MET A 49 8.48 5.78 3.01
CA MET A 49 9.52 6.34 3.89
C MET A 49 9.45 7.86 3.93
N PHE A 50 9.21 8.52 2.79
CA PHE A 50 9.06 9.98 2.76
C PHE A 50 7.85 10.43 3.58
N ASP A 51 6.71 9.77 3.42
CA ASP A 51 5.46 10.09 4.14
C ASP A 51 5.62 9.88 5.66
N ASP A 52 6.31 8.80 6.09
CA ASP A 52 6.60 8.56 7.51
C ASP A 52 7.53 9.64 8.10
N ASN A 53 8.55 10.05 7.35
CA ASN A 53 9.42 11.14 7.77
C ASN A 53 8.67 12.47 7.84
N LEU A 54 7.83 12.76 6.85
CA LEU A 54 7.04 13.99 6.81
C LEU A 54 6.08 14.08 8.00
N VAL A 55 5.38 12.99 8.32
CA VAL A 55 4.45 12.97 9.46
C VAL A 55 5.19 13.03 10.80
N ALA A 56 6.37 12.43 10.92
CA ALA A 56 7.22 12.58 12.10
C ALA A 56 7.66 14.04 12.29
N MET A 57 8.07 14.72 11.22
CA MET A 57 8.41 16.14 11.26
C MET A 57 7.20 17.02 11.61
N ALA A 58 6.02 16.71 11.08
CA ALA A 58 4.78 17.39 11.46
C ALA A 58 4.45 17.21 12.95
N GLU A 59 4.74 16.04 13.53
CA GLU A 59 4.52 15.79 14.96
C GLU A 59 5.48 16.62 15.82
N LEU A 60 6.76 16.72 15.42
CA LEU A 60 7.80 17.47 16.11
C LEU A 60 7.58 18.99 16.04
N THR A 61 6.99 19.48 14.96
CA THR A 61 6.77 20.91 14.69
C THR A 61 5.36 21.38 15.03
N ALA A 62 4.51 20.50 15.58
CA ALA A 62 3.14 20.83 15.95
C ALA A 62 3.09 21.98 16.99
N PRO A 63 2.24 23.01 16.78
CA PRO A 63 2.18 24.19 17.65
C PRO A 63 1.57 23.91 19.02
N ASP A 64 0.80 22.83 19.16
CA ASP A 64 0.11 22.44 20.37
C ASP A 64 -0.16 20.92 20.42
N GLU A 65 -0.55 20.43 21.60
CA GLU A 65 -0.82 19.00 21.83
C GLU A 65 -2.07 18.48 21.10
N ALA A 66 -3.04 19.35 20.79
CA ALA A 66 -4.23 18.95 20.03
C ALA A 66 -3.85 18.62 18.58
N THR A 67 -3.03 19.48 17.97
CA THR A 67 -2.45 19.29 16.63
C THR A 67 -1.54 18.07 16.61
N LYS A 68 -0.67 17.92 17.61
CA LYS A 68 0.19 16.73 17.74
C LYS A 68 -0.64 15.44 17.80
N LYS A 69 -1.71 15.41 18.59
CA LYS A 69 -2.63 14.26 18.66
C LYS A 69 -3.29 13.95 17.32
N HIS A 70 -3.66 14.97 16.56
CA HIS A 70 -4.25 14.80 15.22
C HIS A 70 -3.23 14.24 14.22
N VAL A 71 -1.99 14.76 14.22
CA VAL A 71 -0.88 14.24 13.41
C VAL A 71 -0.59 12.77 13.72
N ARG A 72 -0.57 12.38 15.00
CA ARG A 72 -0.38 10.98 15.42
C ARG A 72 -1.43 10.02 14.86
N THR A 73 -2.64 10.49 14.58
CA THR A 73 -3.67 9.66 13.92
C THR A 73 -3.20 9.31 12.51
N TYR A 74 -2.79 10.29 11.71
CA TYR A 74 -2.26 10.03 10.36
C TYR A 74 -0.97 9.22 10.37
N ALA A 75 -0.09 9.45 11.36
CA ALA A 75 1.14 8.67 11.48
C ALA A 75 0.88 7.18 11.65
N LYS A 76 -0.18 6.80 12.39
CA LYS A 76 -0.59 5.40 12.53
C LYS A 76 -1.08 4.81 11.21
N GLU A 77 -1.89 5.57 10.48
CA GLU A 77 -2.40 5.14 9.16
C GLU A 77 -1.27 5.00 8.14
N ILE A 78 -0.37 5.97 8.06
CA ILE A 78 0.81 5.93 7.17
C ILE A 78 1.65 4.71 7.49
N ARG A 79 2.04 4.50 8.75
CA ARG A 79 2.88 3.36 9.15
C ARG A 79 2.18 2.01 9.00
N SER A 80 0.85 1.97 9.12
CA SER A 80 0.05 0.75 8.96
C SER A 80 0.58 -0.49 9.71
N ASN A 81 1.17 -0.28 10.90
CA ASN A 81 1.82 -1.33 11.69
C ASN A 81 2.99 -2.07 10.99
N ILE A 82 3.68 -1.41 10.07
CA ILE A 82 4.85 -1.93 9.37
C ILE A 82 6.12 -1.46 10.09
N CYS A 83 6.99 -2.41 10.46
CA CYS A 83 8.28 -2.15 11.08
C CYS A 83 9.36 -3.00 10.41
N PHE A 84 9.94 -2.47 9.33
CA PHE A 84 11.05 -3.11 8.63
C PHE A 84 12.25 -3.35 9.58
N PRO A 85 12.80 -4.57 9.65
CA PRO A 85 14.05 -4.84 10.36
C PRO A 85 15.23 -4.06 9.78
N ASP A 86 16.22 -3.72 10.61
CA ASP A 86 17.43 -2.98 10.17
C ASP A 86 18.23 -3.71 9.08
N ASP A 87 18.15 -5.03 9.04
CA ASP A 87 18.85 -5.90 8.10
C ASP A 87 17.96 -6.39 6.95
N VAL A 88 16.76 -5.83 6.77
CA VAL A 88 15.91 -6.17 5.62
C VAL A 88 16.59 -5.73 4.33
N THR A 89 16.69 -6.66 3.39
CA THR A 89 17.18 -6.37 2.05
C THR A 89 16.04 -5.93 1.15
N PHE A 90 16.35 -5.10 0.16
CA PHE A 90 15.37 -4.72 -0.85
C PHE A 90 14.82 -5.93 -1.64
N THR A 91 15.62 -6.98 -1.84
CA THR A 91 15.14 -8.22 -2.46
C THR A 91 14.06 -8.90 -1.61
N GLN A 92 14.18 -8.89 -0.28
CA GLN A 92 13.15 -9.46 0.60
C GLN A 92 11.82 -8.71 0.51
N THR A 93 11.81 -7.39 0.27
CA THR A 93 10.55 -6.65 0.09
C THR A 93 9.83 -7.07 -1.19
N ILE A 94 10.59 -7.30 -2.26
CA ILE A 94 10.07 -7.87 -3.53
C ILE A 94 9.55 -9.30 -3.31
N ASP A 95 10.32 -10.16 -2.63
CA ASP A 95 9.94 -11.54 -2.37
C ASP A 95 8.64 -11.62 -1.55
N VAL A 96 8.51 -10.78 -0.52
CA VAL A 96 7.31 -10.70 0.33
C VAL A 96 6.08 -10.29 -0.47
N ILE A 97 6.16 -9.25 -1.29
CA ILE A 97 4.99 -8.82 -2.07
C ILE A 97 4.61 -9.86 -3.13
N CYS A 98 5.58 -10.45 -3.84
CA CYS A 98 5.30 -11.47 -4.84
C CYS A 98 4.70 -12.73 -4.22
N LYS A 99 5.23 -13.18 -3.07
CA LYS A 99 4.66 -14.30 -2.30
C LYS A 99 3.26 -14.00 -1.81
N TYR A 100 3.04 -12.82 -1.22
CA TYR A 100 1.73 -12.43 -0.71
C TYR A 100 0.67 -12.45 -1.81
N LEU A 101 0.98 -11.94 -3.01
CA LEU A 101 0.06 -11.97 -4.15
C LEU A 101 -0.19 -13.40 -4.66
N ASP A 102 0.82 -14.27 -4.66
CA ASP A 102 0.64 -15.68 -5.05
C ASP A 102 -0.27 -16.42 -4.07
N ASP A 103 -0.07 -16.20 -2.77
CA ASP A 103 -0.83 -16.82 -1.68
C ASP A 103 -2.26 -16.26 -1.52
N ASN A 104 -2.57 -15.07 -2.06
CA ASN A 104 -3.86 -14.38 -1.87
C ASN A 104 -4.61 -14.12 -3.19
N PRO A 105 -4.91 -15.15 -4.01
CA PRO A 105 -5.46 -14.98 -5.35
C PRO A 105 -6.81 -14.26 -5.37
N ALA A 106 -7.66 -14.49 -4.37
CA ALA A 106 -8.98 -13.86 -4.26
C ALA A 106 -8.91 -12.34 -4.06
N LYS A 107 -7.82 -11.84 -3.49
CA LYS A 107 -7.62 -10.42 -3.18
C LYS A 107 -6.79 -9.69 -4.22
N ARG A 108 -6.06 -10.39 -5.10
CA ARG A 108 -5.13 -9.78 -6.07
C ARG A 108 -5.75 -8.68 -6.93
N HIS A 109 -7.05 -8.72 -7.19
CA HIS A 109 -7.72 -7.67 -7.96
C HIS A 109 -7.75 -6.31 -7.26
N PHE A 110 -7.45 -6.20 -5.95
CA PHE A 110 -7.41 -4.93 -5.23
C PHE A 110 -6.17 -4.08 -5.56
N SER A 111 -6.23 -2.81 -5.16
CA SER A 111 -5.18 -1.80 -5.36
C SER A 111 -3.85 -2.25 -4.76
N MET A 112 -2.74 -1.93 -5.43
CA MET A 112 -1.40 -2.30 -4.96
C MET A 112 -1.04 -1.63 -3.65
N THR A 113 -1.51 -0.39 -3.42
CA THR A 113 -1.35 0.26 -2.11
C THR A 113 -1.88 -0.64 -0.98
N GLY A 114 -3.10 -1.18 -1.14
CA GLY A 114 -3.68 -2.10 -0.16
C GLY A 114 -2.90 -3.41 -0.04
N GLN A 115 -2.37 -3.95 -1.14
CA GLN A 115 -1.56 -5.16 -1.11
C GLN A 115 -0.23 -4.94 -0.37
N PHE A 116 0.46 -3.81 -0.58
CA PHE A 116 1.69 -3.48 0.13
C PHE A 116 1.48 -3.37 1.63
N LEU A 117 0.44 -2.61 2.03
CA LEU A 117 0.12 -2.46 3.46
C LEU A 117 -0.20 -3.82 4.10
N ALA A 118 -0.99 -4.66 3.43
CA ALA A 118 -1.33 -5.97 3.95
C ALA A 118 -0.13 -6.95 3.97
N ALA A 119 0.68 -6.97 2.91
CA ALA A 119 1.83 -7.86 2.80
C ALA A 119 2.90 -7.51 3.85
N TYR A 120 3.28 -6.24 3.94
CA TYR A 120 4.37 -5.81 4.80
C TYR A 120 3.97 -5.74 6.27
N SER A 121 2.72 -5.40 6.61
CA SER A 121 2.26 -5.46 8.02
C SER A 121 2.13 -6.90 8.52
N ALA A 122 1.89 -7.87 7.63
CA ALA A 122 1.90 -9.29 7.97
C ALA A 122 3.32 -9.86 8.09
N ALA A 123 4.25 -9.45 7.22
CA ALA A 123 5.63 -9.93 7.23
C ALA A 123 6.46 -9.29 8.36
N TRP A 124 6.24 -8.01 8.63
CA TRP A 124 7.01 -7.21 9.57
C TRP A 124 6.11 -6.36 10.47
N PRO A 125 5.28 -6.99 11.32
CA PRO A 125 4.47 -6.26 12.27
C PRO A 125 5.33 -5.54 13.31
N CYS A 126 4.96 -4.32 13.68
CA CYS A 126 5.57 -3.66 14.83
C CYS A 126 5.29 -4.44 16.13
N ALA A 127 6.26 -4.46 17.03
CA ALA A 127 6.09 -5.07 18.35
C ALA A 127 4.95 -4.36 19.13
N PRO A 128 4.16 -5.10 19.93
CA PRO A 128 3.23 -4.48 20.86
C PRO A 128 3.98 -3.50 21.77
N LYS A 129 3.43 -2.30 21.93
CA LYS A 129 3.95 -1.32 22.89
C LYS A 129 3.55 -1.67 24.32
#